data_AF-A0ABC9C904-F1
#
_entry.id   AF-A0ABC9C904-F1
#
_cell.length_a   1.000
_cell.length_b   1.000
_cell.length_c   1.000
_cell.angle_alpha   90.00
_cell.angle_beta   90.00
_cell.angle_gamma   90.00
#
_symmetry.space_group_name_H-M   'P 1'
#
loop_
_entity.id
_entity.type
_entity.pdbx_description
1 polymer ?
#
loop_
_entity_poly.entity_id
_entity_poly.type
_entity_poly.pdbx_seq_one_letter_code
_entity_poly.pdbx_strand_id
1 'polypeptide(L)'
;MAAPPVPVLCSASRCRVATRTRTRLAPPAFRASAARPLLLPGGCGGAQGGSWPRRLVARLPVPFAAKRGGGRGEVAAEDGDGGTRSLFQAALWGAEAAYILWLFLLPYAPGDPVWAISQATISDLIGLSLNFFFILPLLNSAGVHLLESPVLHPMAEGLFNFVIAWTLMFAPQLYTDSRRDRFKGSLDVLWGFQMFLTNTFLIPYMVIRLNDVDTNQSPPPRSQLGLVMVKGSQVVGAIGGAVCILSIVWALFGRADAGFGGFAERWQYAQSYVFTERLAYAFLWDILLYSIFQPWLIGDNIQNVKTDATEFVNVVRFVPVVGLVAYLFCLEKED
;
A
#
# COMPACT_ATOMS: atom_id res chain seq x y z
N MET A 1 -60.65 5.71 -7.70
CA MET A 1 -61.02 4.57 -8.57
C MET A 1 -60.21 4.72 -9.85
N ALA A 2 -59.56 3.74 -10.46
CA ALA A 2 -59.04 2.41 -10.12
C ALA A 2 -58.34 1.97 -11.42
N ALA A 3 -57.14 1.39 -11.34
CA ALA A 3 -56.32 1.00 -12.49
C ALA A 3 -56.93 -0.16 -13.31
N PRO A 4 -56.52 -0.36 -14.57
CA PRO A 4 -56.64 -1.65 -15.23
C PRO A 4 -55.42 -2.56 -14.93
N PRO A 5 -55.60 -3.88 -14.75
CA PRO A 5 -54.54 -4.80 -14.34
C PRO A 5 -53.86 -5.52 -15.52
N VAL A 6 -52.62 -5.93 -15.25
CA VAL A 6 -51.75 -6.84 -16.01
C VAL A 6 -52.23 -8.30 -15.87
N PRO A 7 -52.11 -9.15 -16.90
CA PRO A 7 -52.21 -10.59 -16.74
C PRO A 7 -50.85 -11.31 -16.80
N VAL A 8 -50.69 -12.21 -15.81
CA VAL A 8 -50.15 -13.58 -15.93
C VAL A 8 -48.62 -13.76 -16.03
N LEU A 9 -48.05 -14.23 -14.92
CA LEU A 9 -46.88 -15.10 -14.89
C LEU A 9 -47.24 -16.37 -14.12
N CYS A 10 -47.39 -17.48 -14.86
CA CYS A 10 -47.40 -18.84 -14.36
C CYS A 10 -46.63 -19.70 -15.37
N SER A 11 -45.46 -20.21 -14.99
CA SER A 11 -45.15 -21.64 -15.14
C SER A 11 -43.78 -21.94 -14.56
N ALA A 12 -43.79 -22.66 -13.44
CA ALA A 12 -42.62 -23.31 -12.89
C ALA A 12 -42.31 -24.57 -13.71
N SER A 13 -41.10 -24.66 -14.26
CA SER A 13 -40.59 -25.91 -14.84
C SER A 13 -39.51 -26.50 -13.93
N ARG A 14 -39.85 -27.63 -13.32
CA ARG A 14 -38.92 -28.56 -12.66
C ARG A 14 -38.08 -29.26 -13.72
N CYS A 15 -36.78 -29.41 -13.50
CA CYS A 15 -36.02 -30.55 -14.02
C CYS A 15 -35.01 -31.08 -12.99
N ARG A 16 -34.93 -32.41 -12.98
CA ARG A 16 -34.41 -33.29 -11.93
C ARG A 16 -32.89 -33.45 -12.04
N VAL A 17 -32.22 -33.41 -10.89
CA VAL A 17 -30.85 -33.90 -10.74
C VAL A 17 -30.88 -35.43 -10.61
N ALA A 18 -30.17 -36.12 -11.51
CA ALA A 18 -29.91 -37.54 -11.43
C ALA A 18 -28.72 -37.78 -10.49
N THR A 19 -28.97 -38.45 -9.37
CA THR A 19 -27.96 -38.99 -8.46
C THR A 19 -27.42 -40.32 -9.01
N ARG A 20 -26.10 -40.42 -9.16
CA ARG A 20 -25.43 -41.72 -9.31
C ARG A 20 -24.31 -41.87 -8.28
N THR A 21 -24.52 -42.84 -7.41
CA THR A 21 -23.71 -43.21 -6.25
C THR A 21 -22.66 -44.28 -6.62
N ARG A 22 -21.63 -44.38 -5.77
CA ARG A 22 -20.57 -45.41 -5.59
C ARG A 22 -19.25 -45.11 -6.31
N THR A 23 -18.06 -45.26 -5.71
CA THR A 23 -17.66 -46.20 -4.63
C THR A 23 -16.35 -45.75 -3.96
N ARG A 24 -16.19 -46.11 -2.68
CA ARG A 24 -14.96 -46.01 -1.87
C ARG A 24 -13.80 -46.81 -2.46
N LEU A 25 -12.56 -46.32 -2.35
CA LEU A 25 -11.38 -47.16 -2.06
C LEU A 25 -10.23 -46.31 -1.48
N ALA A 26 -9.66 -46.81 -0.39
CA ALA A 26 -8.57 -46.24 0.41
C ALA A 26 -7.18 -46.46 -0.24
N PRO A 27 -6.12 -45.74 0.19
CA PRO A 27 -4.78 -45.87 -0.39
C PRO A 27 -3.95 -46.99 0.27
N PRO A 28 -2.97 -47.59 -0.43
CA PRO A 28 -2.02 -48.48 0.22
C PRO A 28 -0.82 -47.70 0.78
N ALA A 29 -0.42 -48.10 1.97
CA ALA A 29 0.85 -47.79 2.60
C ALA A 29 1.96 -48.72 2.08
N PHE A 30 3.17 -48.19 1.95
CA PHE A 30 4.40 -49.01 1.98
C PHE A 30 5.33 -48.51 3.09
N ARG A 31 5.49 -49.40 4.09
CA ARG A 31 6.63 -49.57 5.02
C ARG A 31 7.90 -49.92 4.22
N ALA A 32 9.15 -49.92 4.67
CA ALA A 32 9.95 -49.65 5.89
C ALA A 32 11.42 -49.52 5.36
N SER A 33 12.41 -48.92 6.01
CA SER A 33 13.11 -49.30 7.25
C SER A 33 14.08 -48.15 7.57
N ALA A 34 14.18 -47.58 8.77
CA ALA A 34 14.61 -48.16 10.04
C ALA A 34 16.07 -48.68 10.03
N ALA A 35 17.01 -47.83 10.43
CA ALA A 35 18.06 -48.17 11.41
C ALA A 35 18.70 -46.89 11.97
N ARG A 36 18.59 -46.74 13.29
CA ARG A 36 19.22 -45.78 14.20
C ARG A 36 19.88 -46.65 15.30
N PRO A 37 20.56 -46.10 16.31
CA PRO A 37 21.83 -45.38 16.38
C PRO A 37 22.85 -46.20 17.21
N LEU A 38 24.05 -45.66 17.51
CA LEU A 38 24.72 -45.92 18.81
C LEU A 38 25.76 -44.85 19.16
N LEU A 39 25.50 -44.23 20.32
CA LEU A 39 26.34 -43.51 21.29
C LEU A 39 27.59 -44.35 21.69
N LEU A 40 28.74 -43.91 22.25
CA LEU A 40 29.27 -42.79 23.06
C LEU A 40 30.84 -43.01 23.12
N PRO A 41 31.65 -42.59 24.13
CA PRO A 41 32.34 -41.30 24.34
C PRO A 41 33.89 -41.40 24.57
N GLY A 42 34.54 -40.25 24.84
CA GLY A 42 35.85 -40.12 25.52
C GLY A 42 37.05 -39.92 24.57
N GLY A 43 38.09 -39.14 24.85
CA GLY A 43 38.51 -38.36 26.01
C GLY A 43 40.04 -38.14 25.92
N CYS A 44 40.51 -36.96 26.36
CA CYS A 44 41.85 -36.61 26.86
C CYS A 44 43.10 -36.41 25.95
N GLY A 45 43.75 -35.26 26.19
CA GLY A 45 45.22 -35.02 26.14
C GLY A 45 45.74 -34.41 24.83
N GLY A 46 46.51 -33.33 24.77
CA GLY A 46 47.16 -32.49 25.78
C GLY A 46 48.29 -31.69 25.13
N ALA A 47 48.42 -30.43 25.56
CA ALA A 47 49.65 -29.63 25.70
C ALA A 47 50.41 -29.02 24.48
N GLN A 48 50.92 -27.82 24.78
CA GLN A 48 51.94 -26.97 24.12
C GLN A 48 51.41 -26.00 23.04
N GLY A 49 51.62 -24.68 23.09
CA GLY A 49 52.40 -23.81 23.98
C GLY A 49 52.74 -22.51 23.23
N GLY A 50 52.77 -21.37 23.94
CA GLY A 50 53.29 -20.06 23.48
C GLY A 50 52.22 -18.96 23.38
N SER A 51 51.98 -18.13 24.42
CA SER A 51 52.64 -16.84 24.73
C SER A 51 52.67 -15.87 23.53
N TRP A 52 52.00 -14.71 23.50
CA TRP A 52 52.05 -13.56 24.41
C TRP A 52 50.83 -12.62 24.23
N PRO A 53 50.48 -11.79 25.23
CA PRO A 53 49.39 -10.82 25.16
C PRO A 53 49.88 -9.44 24.69
N ARG A 54 49.13 -8.78 23.79
CA ARG A 54 49.22 -7.31 23.61
C ARG A 54 47.90 -6.65 23.97
N ARG A 55 47.96 -5.88 25.07
CA ARG A 55 47.00 -4.86 25.46
C ARG A 55 46.96 -3.78 24.36
N LEU A 56 45.75 -3.40 23.96
CA LEU A 56 45.42 -2.11 23.36
C LEU A 56 44.07 -1.71 23.98
N VAL A 57 44.08 -1.08 25.15
CA VAL A 57 43.92 0.38 25.34
C VAL A 57 42.66 0.88 24.65
N ALA A 58 41.57 0.88 25.41
CA ALA A 58 40.37 1.63 25.12
C ALA A 58 40.72 3.13 25.03
N ARG A 59 40.47 3.73 23.87
CA ARG A 59 40.50 5.19 23.71
C ARG A 59 39.08 5.73 23.88
N LEU A 60 38.85 6.37 25.03
CA LEU A 60 37.76 7.32 25.22
C LEU A 60 38.03 8.59 24.39
N PRO A 61 37.04 9.18 23.70
CA PRO A 61 37.19 10.52 23.15
C PRO A 61 37.15 11.57 24.27
N VAL A 62 38.17 12.41 24.32
CA VAL A 62 38.25 13.60 25.17
C VAL A 62 37.26 14.66 24.65
N PRO A 63 36.50 15.36 25.51
CA PRO A 63 35.55 16.38 25.10
C PRO A 63 36.26 17.65 24.63
N PHE A 64 35.91 18.13 23.44
CA PHE A 64 36.40 19.40 22.92
C PHE A 64 35.60 20.54 23.55
N ALA A 65 36.25 21.30 24.44
CA ALA A 65 35.73 22.53 25.01
C ALA A 65 35.96 23.69 24.01
N ALA A 66 34.89 24.19 23.39
CA ALA A 66 34.92 25.41 22.58
C ALA A 66 34.21 26.56 23.32
N LYS A 67 35.07 27.41 23.88
CA LYS A 67 34.95 28.84 24.23
C LYS A 67 33.60 29.53 23.97
N ARG A 68 32.99 29.95 25.09
CA ARG A 68 31.93 30.98 25.18
C ARG A 68 32.52 32.33 24.74
N GLY A 69 31.93 32.93 23.71
CA GLY A 69 32.23 34.30 23.26
C GLY A 69 30.96 34.93 22.71
N GLY A 70 30.30 35.77 23.52
CA GLY A 70 29.17 36.58 23.09
C GLY A 70 29.64 37.80 22.30
N GLY A 71 28.84 38.22 21.32
CA GLY A 71 29.08 39.45 20.58
C GLY A 71 28.31 39.58 19.26
N ARG A 72 27.02 39.89 19.36
CA ARG A 72 26.32 40.92 18.58
C ARG A 72 26.51 40.95 17.04
N GLY A 73 25.49 40.48 16.33
CA GLY A 73 24.84 41.22 15.23
C GLY A 73 25.38 41.04 13.82
N GLU A 74 24.77 40.10 13.09
CA GLU A 74 24.61 40.12 11.62
C GLU A 74 23.25 39.45 11.34
N VAL A 75 22.16 40.22 11.29
CA VAL A 75 21.49 40.71 10.08
C VAL A 75 21.17 39.60 9.06
N ALA A 76 19.95 39.09 9.20
CA ALA A 76 19.01 38.73 8.14
C ALA A 76 19.52 37.87 6.95
N ALA A 77 19.32 36.55 7.07
CA ALA A 77 19.09 35.66 5.93
C ALA A 77 18.45 34.30 6.35
N GLU A 78 17.45 34.27 7.24
CA GLU A 78 16.77 33.00 7.60
C GLU A 78 15.23 33.03 7.56
N ASP A 79 14.59 34.16 7.23
CA ASP A 79 13.11 34.25 7.23
C ASP A 79 12.43 33.73 5.94
N GLY A 80 13.19 33.47 4.87
CA GLY A 80 12.64 33.08 3.57
C GLY A 80 12.23 31.60 3.46
N ASP A 81 13.05 30.69 3.99
CA ASP A 81 12.81 29.24 3.90
C ASP A 81 11.75 28.77 4.91
N GLY A 82 11.82 29.28 6.14
CA GLY A 82 10.84 28.99 7.19
C GLY A 82 9.44 29.51 6.85
N GLY A 83 9.34 30.72 6.27
CA GLY A 83 8.07 31.30 5.83
C GLY A 83 7.41 30.51 4.69
N THR A 84 8.20 30.12 3.69
CA THR A 84 7.71 29.32 2.55
C THR A 84 7.25 27.93 2.99
N ARG A 85 8.01 27.28 3.88
CA ARG A 85 7.65 25.97 4.44
C ARG A 85 6.37 26.04 5.29
N SER A 86 6.24 27.05 6.15
CA SER A 86 5.04 27.29 6.94
C SER A 86 3.81 27.53 6.06
N LEU A 87 3.97 28.30 4.97
CA LEU A 87 2.92 28.50 3.97
C LEU A 87 2.50 27.18 3.30
N PHE A 88 3.45 26.34 2.90
CA PHE A 88 3.16 25.01 2.33
C PHE A 88 2.43 24.10 3.33
N GLN A 89 2.85 24.10 4.60
CA GLN A 89 2.17 23.36 5.65
C GLN A 89 0.74 23.83 5.87
N ALA A 90 0.52 25.15 5.93
CA ALA A 90 -0.80 25.73 6.06
C ALA A 90 -1.68 25.41 4.84
N ALA A 91 -1.12 25.44 3.64
CA ALA A 91 -1.83 25.08 2.41
C ALA A 91 -2.24 23.60 2.40
N LEU A 92 -1.36 22.69 2.83
CA LEU A 92 -1.65 21.27 2.92
C LEU A 92 -2.68 20.94 4.01
N TRP A 93 -2.56 21.54 5.20
CA TRP A 93 -3.60 21.42 6.25
C TRP A 93 -4.95 21.98 5.79
N GLY A 94 -4.93 23.12 5.10
CA GLY A 94 -6.12 23.71 4.50
C GLY A 94 -6.74 22.81 3.44
N ALA A 95 -5.91 22.19 2.59
CA ALA A 95 -6.34 21.22 1.60
C ALA A 95 -6.93 19.97 2.25
N GLU A 96 -6.33 19.45 3.32
CA GLU A 96 -6.86 18.31 4.08
C GLU A 96 -8.20 18.64 4.76
N ALA A 97 -8.30 19.79 5.41
CA ALA A 97 -9.55 20.22 6.05
C ALA A 97 -10.66 20.40 4.99
N ALA A 98 -10.34 21.04 3.86
CA ALA A 98 -11.26 21.17 2.73
C ALA A 98 -11.65 19.81 2.16
N TYR A 99 -10.68 18.90 2.02
CA TYR A 99 -10.89 17.53 1.54
C TYR A 99 -11.86 16.78 2.45
N ILE A 100 -11.60 16.74 3.77
CA ILE A 100 -12.43 16.04 4.74
C ILE A 100 -13.84 16.64 4.77
N LEU A 101 -13.93 17.98 4.79
CA LEU A 101 -15.20 18.68 4.79
C LEU A 101 -16.01 18.37 3.53
N TRP A 102 -15.39 18.46 2.35
CA TRP A 102 -16.03 18.21 1.06
C TRP A 102 -16.45 16.75 0.89
N LEU A 103 -15.55 15.81 1.18
CA LEU A 103 -15.75 14.39 0.87
C LEU A 103 -16.38 13.55 1.96
N PHE A 104 -16.29 13.90 3.24
CA PHE A 104 -16.92 13.08 4.28
C PHE A 104 -18.18 13.73 4.86
N LEU A 105 -18.19 15.05 4.99
CA LEU A 105 -19.24 15.76 5.74
C LEU A 105 -20.31 16.38 4.84
N LEU A 106 -19.90 17.03 3.74
CA LEU A 106 -20.82 17.75 2.87
C LEU A 106 -21.58 16.81 1.90
N PRO A 107 -22.89 17.06 1.69
CA PRO A 107 -23.72 16.31 0.76
C PRO A 107 -23.54 16.74 -0.71
N TYR A 108 -22.60 17.64 -1.00
CA TYR A 108 -22.38 18.19 -2.35
C TYR A 108 -21.47 17.32 -3.21
N ALA A 109 -20.58 16.54 -2.61
CA ALA A 109 -19.78 15.57 -3.36
C ALA A 109 -20.69 14.41 -3.85
N PRO A 110 -20.37 13.79 -4.99
CA PRO A 110 -21.02 12.58 -5.48
C PRO A 110 -21.24 11.51 -4.39
N GLY A 111 -22.44 10.92 -4.38
CA GLY A 111 -22.85 9.86 -3.46
C GLY A 111 -23.18 10.32 -2.04
N ASP A 112 -23.58 9.38 -1.19
CA ASP A 112 -24.03 9.67 0.18
C ASP A 112 -22.87 10.04 1.11
N PRO A 113 -22.99 11.09 1.95
CA PRO A 113 -21.95 11.44 2.92
C PRO A 113 -21.76 10.35 3.97
N VAL A 114 -20.64 10.41 4.71
CA VAL A 114 -20.24 9.31 5.61
C VAL A 114 -21.28 9.00 6.69
N TRP A 115 -22.04 10.02 7.11
CA TRP A 115 -23.07 9.91 8.13
C TRP A 115 -24.42 9.39 7.60
N ALA A 116 -24.60 9.30 6.28
CA ALA A 116 -25.81 8.81 5.63
C ALA A 116 -25.53 7.66 4.64
N ILE A 117 -24.45 6.92 4.83
CA ILE A 117 -24.01 5.88 3.90
C ILE A 117 -25.09 4.82 3.68
N SER A 118 -25.40 4.53 2.41
CA SER A 118 -26.36 3.49 2.05
C SER A 118 -25.82 2.09 2.32
N GLN A 119 -26.74 1.14 2.57
CA GLN A 119 -26.38 -0.28 2.70
C GLN A 119 -25.85 -0.89 1.40
N ALA A 120 -26.24 -0.33 0.24
CA ALA A 120 -25.73 -0.75 -1.06
C ALA A 120 -24.24 -0.41 -1.19
N THR A 121 -23.85 0.82 -0.86
CA THR A 121 -22.44 1.25 -0.88
C THR A 121 -21.57 0.43 0.08
N ILE A 122 -22.10 0.07 1.27
CA ILE A 122 -21.40 -0.82 2.20
C ILE A 122 -21.23 -2.23 1.60
N SER A 123 -22.28 -2.76 0.95
CA SER A 123 -22.24 -4.09 0.34
C SER A 123 -21.24 -4.14 -0.82
N ASP A 124 -21.19 -3.08 -1.64
CA ASP A 124 -20.21 -2.94 -2.71
C ASP A 124 -18.79 -2.82 -2.15
N LEU A 125 -18.58 -2.03 -1.09
CA LEU A 125 -17.29 -1.92 -0.42
C LEU A 125 -16.79 -3.27 0.13
N ILE A 126 -17.68 -4.02 0.79
CA ILE A 126 -17.35 -5.36 1.29
C ILE A 126 -17.07 -6.31 0.11
N GLY A 127 -17.86 -6.24 -0.96
CA GLY A 127 -17.65 -7.06 -2.16
C GLY A 127 -16.30 -6.78 -2.83
N LEU A 128 -15.93 -5.50 -2.97
CA LEU A 128 -14.64 -5.07 -3.49
C LEU A 128 -13.50 -5.55 -2.59
N SER A 129 -13.68 -5.44 -1.27
CA SER A 129 -12.70 -5.89 -0.28
C SER A 129 -12.53 -7.41 -0.26
N LEU A 130 -13.59 -8.19 -0.53
CA LEU A 130 -13.49 -9.64 -0.70
C LEU A 130 -12.72 -10.00 -1.97
N ASN A 131 -12.85 -9.18 -3.02
CA ASN A 131 -12.11 -9.34 -4.28
C ASN A 131 -10.74 -8.62 -4.27
N PHE A 132 -10.17 -8.41 -3.08
CA PHE A 132 -8.85 -7.81 -2.90
C PHE A 132 -7.76 -8.54 -3.70
N PHE A 133 -6.98 -7.77 -4.45
CA PHE A 133 -5.94 -8.19 -5.38
C PHE A 133 -6.37 -9.26 -6.39
N PHE A 134 -7.67 -9.33 -6.68
CA PHE A 134 -8.28 -10.36 -7.52
C PHE A 134 -8.03 -11.79 -7.04
N ILE A 135 -7.62 -11.99 -5.78
CA ILE A 135 -7.29 -13.32 -5.26
C ILE A 135 -8.51 -14.24 -5.35
N LEU A 136 -9.64 -13.84 -4.77
CA LEU A 136 -10.87 -14.63 -4.82
C LEU A 136 -11.39 -14.84 -6.24
N PRO A 137 -11.55 -13.80 -7.09
CA PRO A 137 -11.98 -13.98 -8.48
C PRO A 137 -11.12 -14.97 -9.26
N LEU A 138 -9.79 -14.87 -9.13
CA LEU A 138 -8.86 -15.75 -9.84
C LEU A 138 -8.90 -17.19 -9.29
N LEU A 139 -8.98 -17.38 -7.97
CA LEU A 139 -9.11 -18.71 -7.37
C LEU A 139 -10.41 -19.41 -7.81
N ASN A 140 -11.51 -18.66 -7.84
CA ASN A 140 -12.81 -19.17 -8.30
C ASN A 140 -12.73 -19.54 -9.80
N SER A 141 -12.06 -18.73 -10.62
CA SER A 141 -11.84 -19.05 -12.04
C SER A 141 -10.96 -20.29 -12.26
N ALA A 142 -10.07 -20.59 -11.30
CA ALA A 142 -9.21 -21.78 -11.31
C ALA A 142 -9.91 -23.03 -10.72
N GLY A 143 -11.18 -22.93 -10.33
CA GLY A 143 -11.98 -24.03 -9.79
C GLY A 143 -11.85 -24.26 -8.27
N VAL A 144 -11.21 -23.32 -7.54
CA VAL A 144 -11.10 -23.37 -6.07
C VAL A 144 -12.19 -22.49 -5.46
N HIS A 145 -13.33 -23.10 -5.13
CA HIS A 145 -14.50 -22.43 -4.56
C HIS A 145 -14.55 -22.57 -3.03
N LEU A 146 -13.55 -22.03 -2.32
CA LEU A 146 -13.59 -21.96 -0.85
C LEU A 146 -14.59 -20.91 -0.36
N LEU A 147 -14.66 -19.79 -1.07
CA LEU A 147 -15.61 -18.70 -0.91
C LEU A 147 -15.98 -18.20 -2.31
N GLU A 148 -17.28 -18.00 -2.54
CA GLU A 148 -17.77 -17.44 -3.79
C GLU A 148 -17.38 -15.96 -3.91
N SER A 149 -16.76 -15.61 -5.03
CA SER A 149 -16.37 -14.24 -5.32
C SER A 149 -17.62 -13.38 -5.63
N PRO A 150 -17.86 -12.28 -4.89
CA PRO A 150 -18.96 -11.37 -5.19
C PRO A 150 -18.87 -10.84 -6.62
N VAL A 151 -19.96 -10.88 -7.37
CA VAL A 151 -20.02 -10.43 -8.77
C VAL A 151 -20.33 -8.93 -8.81
N LEU A 152 -19.28 -8.13 -8.95
CA LEU A 152 -19.27 -6.69 -9.17
C LEU A 152 -18.83 -6.33 -10.59
N HIS A 153 -19.07 -5.07 -10.98
CA HIS A 153 -18.71 -4.55 -12.29
C HIS A 153 -17.18 -4.49 -12.46
N PRO A 154 -16.59 -5.00 -13.56
CA PRO A 154 -15.14 -5.10 -13.74
C PRO A 154 -14.39 -3.77 -13.60
N MET A 155 -15.00 -2.66 -14.03
CA MET A 155 -14.42 -1.31 -13.87
C MET A 155 -14.29 -0.90 -12.39
N ALA A 156 -15.25 -1.25 -11.54
CA ALA A 156 -15.19 -0.93 -10.11
C ALA A 156 -14.09 -1.75 -9.41
N GLU A 157 -14.00 -3.04 -9.73
CA GLU A 157 -12.94 -3.93 -9.21
C GLU A 157 -11.55 -3.53 -9.69
N GLY A 158 -11.45 -3.14 -10.97
CA GLY A 158 -10.23 -2.59 -11.56
C GLY A 158 -9.77 -1.34 -10.83
N LEU A 159 -10.67 -0.35 -10.68
CA LEU A 159 -10.36 0.91 -10.00
C LEU A 159 -9.92 0.68 -8.55
N PHE A 160 -10.67 -0.10 -7.79
CA PHE A 160 -10.36 -0.42 -6.39
C PHE A 160 -8.97 -1.06 -6.25
N ASN A 161 -8.73 -2.16 -6.98
CA ASN A 161 -7.47 -2.88 -6.89
C ASN A 161 -6.29 -2.07 -7.43
N PHE A 162 -6.52 -1.20 -8.42
CA PHE A 162 -5.50 -0.29 -8.93
C PHE A 162 -5.03 0.68 -7.84
N VAL A 163 -5.95 1.35 -7.14
CA VAL A 163 -5.62 2.29 -6.07
C VAL A 163 -4.91 1.58 -4.92
N ILE A 164 -5.47 0.46 -4.45
CA ILE A 164 -4.90 -0.28 -3.33
C ILE A 164 -3.51 -0.85 -3.65
N ALA A 165 -3.28 -1.33 -4.88
CA ALA A 165 -1.96 -1.78 -5.30
C ALA A 165 -0.94 -0.64 -5.32
N TRP A 166 -1.36 0.55 -5.75
CA TRP A 166 -0.54 1.74 -5.66
C TRP A 166 -0.23 2.09 -4.20
N THR A 167 -1.23 2.06 -3.32
CA THR A 167 -1.06 2.27 -1.88
C THR A 167 -0.09 1.28 -1.23
N LEU A 168 -0.13 0.01 -1.64
CA LEU A 168 0.82 -1.00 -1.18
C LEU A 168 2.26 -0.59 -1.55
N MET A 169 2.49 -0.08 -2.76
CA MET A 169 3.81 0.38 -3.19
C MET A 169 4.26 1.66 -2.46
N PHE A 170 3.33 2.49 -1.98
CA PHE A 170 3.67 3.64 -1.13
C PHE A 170 4.27 3.22 0.22
N ALA A 171 4.03 1.99 0.69
CA ALA A 171 4.58 1.53 1.98
C ALA A 171 6.13 1.61 2.02
N PRO A 172 6.89 0.89 1.16
CA PRO A 172 8.34 1.01 1.15
C PRO A 172 8.81 2.44 0.89
N GLN A 173 8.08 3.23 0.08
CA GLN A 173 8.40 4.64 -0.14
C GLN A 173 8.35 5.46 1.16
N LEU A 174 7.28 5.35 1.94
CA LEU A 174 7.14 5.99 3.25
C LEU A 174 8.22 5.52 4.23
N TYR A 175 8.55 4.22 4.24
CA TYR A 175 9.62 3.70 5.10
C TYR A 175 11.01 4.18 4.69
N THR A 176 11.27 4.42 3.41
CA THR A 176 12.55 4.97 2.94
C THR A 176 12.64 6.50 3.06
N ASP A 177 11.59 7.18 3.52
CA ASP A 177 11.59 8.64 3.53
C ASP A 177 12.63 9.21 4.50
N SER A 178 13.51 10.08 4.00
CA SER A 178 14.58 10.74 4.75
C SER A 178 14.06 11.62 5.88
N ARG A 179 12.83 12.13 5.73
CA ARG A 179 12.16 13.02 6.70
C ARG A 179 11.14 12.31 7.59
N ARG A 180 11.13 10.97 7.57
CA ARG A 180 10.17 10.15 8.32
C ARG A 180 10.31 10.28 9.84
N ASP A 181 11.48 10.66 10.32
CA ASP A 181 11.82 10.84 11.74
C ASP A 181 10.99 11.94 12.41
N ARG A 182 10.46 12.88 11.62
CA ARG A 182 9.56 13.94 12.06
C ARG A 182 8.15 13.42 12.39
N PHE A 183 7.80 12.24 11.89
CA PHE A 183 6.53 11.58 12.20
C PHE A 183 6.65 10.80 13.52
N LYS A 184 6.02 11.33 14.57
CA LYS A 184 6.08 10.75 15.93
C LYS A 184 5.22 9.50 16.12
N GLY A 185 4.33 9.19 15.17
CA GLY A 185 3.46 8.02 15.22
C GLY A 185 4.11 6.77 14.64
N SER A 186 3.39 5.65 14.70
CA SER A 186 3.82 4.43 13.99
C SER A 186 3.49 4.54 12.50
N LEU A 187 4.51 4.47 11.65
CA LEU A 187 4.33 4.39 10.20
C LEU A 187 3.54 3.15 9.77
N ASP A 188 3.65 2.05 10.52
CA ASP A 188 2.88 0.83 10.25
C ASP A 188 1.38 1.07 10.43
N VAL A 189 1.03 1.85 11.46
CA VAL A 189 -0.36 2.21 11.74
C VAL A 189 -0.86 3.21 10.70
N LEU A 190 -0.04 4.21 10.33
CA LEU A 190 -0.38 5.16 9.28
C LEU A 190 -0.61 4.44 7.95
N TRP A 191 0.31 3.57 7.54
CA TRP A 191 0.19 2.80 6.31
C TRP A 191 -0.99 1.80 6.38
N GLY A 192 -1.22 1.16 7.54
CA GLY A 192 -2.36 0.29 7.74
C GLY A 192 -3.69 1.03 7.54
N PHE A 193 -3.83 2.23 8.11
CA PHE A 193 -5.01 3.06 7.88
C PHE A 193 -5.10 3.61 6.45
N GLN A 194 -3.96 3.95 5.86
CA GLN A 194 -3.85 4.35 4.47
C GLN A 194 -4.37 3.25 3.53
N MET A 195 -4.19 1.95 3.83
CA MET A 195 -4.78 0.87 3.02
C MET A 195 -6.32 0.86 3.02
N PHE A 196 -6.99 1.56 3.95
CA PHE A 196 -8.46 1.68 4.01
C PHE A 196 -8.97 3.07 3.62
N LEU A 197 -8.26 4.15 4.00
CA LEU A 197 -8.62 5.55 3.78
C LEU A 197 -7.42 6.31 3.20
N THR A 198 -6.98 5.80 2.06
CA THR A 198 -5.84 6.17 1.20
C THR A 198 -5.53 7.66 1.02
N ASN A 199 -6.50 8.56 1.13
CA ASN A 199 -6.29 10.01 0.93
C ASN A 199 -6.15 10.74 2.26
N THR A 200 -6.94 10.35 3.25
CA THR A 200 -7.05 11.00 4.55
C THR A 200 -5.74 11.00 5.33
N PHE A 201 -4.89 9.97 5.15
CA PHE A 201 -3.66 9.84 5.93
C PHE A 201 -2.39 10.29 5.20
N LEU A 202 -2.42 10.43 3.87
CA LEU A 202 -1.25 10.84 3.11
C LEU A 202 -0.98 12.34 3.19
N ILE A 203 -2.03 13.18 3.10
CA ILE A 203 -1.87 14.64 3.23
C ILE A 203 -1.27 15.02 4.60
N PRO A 204 -1.80 14.56 5.75
CA PRO A 204 -1.22 14.92 7.04
C PRO A 204 0.21 14.39 7.20
N TYR A 205 0.55 13.22 6.62
CA TYR A 205 1.94 12.76 6.56
C TYR A 205 2.84 13.78 5.84
N MET A 206 2.40 14.25 4.67
CA MET A 206 3.12 15.27 3.89
C MET A 206 3.28 16.60 4.63
N VAL A 207 2.33 16.94 5.51
CA VAL A 207 2.46 18.12 6.38
C VAL A 207 3.47 17.89 7.49
N ILE A 208 3.35 16.77 8.21
CA ILE A 208 4.18 16.46 9.39
C ILE A 208 5.65 16.32 9.01
N ARG A 209 5.96 15.72 7.85
CA ARG A 209 7.35 15.61 7.36
C ARG A 209 7.99 16.97 7.04
N LEU A 210 7.22 18.06 6.96
CA LEU A 210 7.76 19.41 6.81
C LEU A 210 8.14 20.06 8.15
N ASN A 211 7.80 19.46 9.30
CA ASN A 211 8.16 20.00 10.61
C ASN A 211 9.67 20.05 10.84
N ASP A 212 10.10 20.86 11.81
CA ASP A 212 11.48 20.88 12.25
C ASP A 212 11.90 19.55 12.86
N VAL A 213 13.19 19.23 12.70
CA VAL A 213 13.80 18.05 13.32
C VAL A 213 13.83 18.27 14.82
N ASP A 214 13.32 17.29 15.57
CA ASP A 214 13.38 17.32 17.03
C ASP A 214 14.80 16.95 17.47
N THR A 215 15.64 17.96 17.71
CA THR A 215 17.06 17.77 18.06
C THR A 215 17.27 17.00 19.38
N ASN A 216 16.21 16.78 20.16
CA ASN A 216 16.26 16.09 21.45
C ASN A 216 15.89 14.60 21.35
N GLN A 217 15.48 14.10 20.19
CA GLN A 217 15.05 12.71 20.02
C GLN A 217 16.01 11.96 19.10
N SER A 218 16.45 10.78 19.56
CA SER A 218 17.13 9.83 18.67
C SER A 218 16.14 9.32 17.62
N PRO A 219 16.59 9.04 16.37
CA PRO A 219 15.70 8.54 15.33
C PRO A 219 14.96 7.29 15.81
N PRO A 220 13.62 7.23 15.67
CA PRO A 220 12.87 6.05 16.06
C PRO A 220 13.38 4.83 15.28
N PRO A 221 13.61 3.69 15.95
CA PRO A 221 14.05 2.47 15.28
C PRO A 221 12.99 2.02 14.27
N ARG A 222 13.44 1.48 13.12
CA ARG A 222 12.52 0.95 12.10
C ARG A 222 11.73 -0.23 12.67
N SER A 223 10.44 -0.26 12.37
CA SER A 223 9.59 -1.42 12.66
C SER A 223 10.05 -2.65 11.87
N GLN A 224 9.68 -3.84 12.35
CA GLN A 224 9.94 -5.10 11.65
C GLN A 224 9.26 -5.13 10.27
N LEU A 225 8.02 -4.62 10.20
CA LEU A 225 7.26 -4.51 8.95
C LEU A 225 7.98 -3.60 7.95
N GLY A 226 8.42 -2.42 8.40
CA GLY A 226 9.17 -1.49 7.56
C GLY A 226 10.48 -2.08 7.06
N LEU A 227 11.21 -2.82 7.91
CA LEU A 227 12.43 -3.50 7.49
C LEU A 227 12.17 -4.55 6.39
N VAL A 228 11.13 -5.36 6.55
CA VAL A 228 10.74 -6.37 5.55
C VAL A 228 10.32 -5.71 4.24
N MET A 229 9.54 -4.64 4.30
CA MET A 229 9.07 -3.93 3.10
C MET A 229 10.19 -3.19 2.37
N VAL A 230 11.16 -2.63 3.07
CA VAL A 230 12.34 -1.98 2.44
C VAL A 230 13.26 -3.03 1.82
N LYS A 231 13.58 -4.11 2.55
CA LYS A 231 14.41 -5.21 2.01
C LYS A 231 13.72 -5.93 0.84
N GLY A 232 12.41 -6.07 0.92
CA GLY A 232 11.56 -6.66 -0.12
C GLY A 232 11.00 -5.65 -1.12
N SER A 233 11.52 -4.41 -1.17
CA SER A 233 10.96 -3.32 -1.98
C SER A 233 10.77 -3.67 -3.45
N GLN A 234 11.73 -4.40 -4.05
CA GLN A 234 11.62 -4.89 -5.42
C GLN A 234 10.45 -5.86 -5.61
N VAL A 235 10.20 -6.74 -4.63
CA VAL A 235 9.07 -7.70 -4.65
C VAL A 235 7.75 -6.95 -4.47
N VAL A 236 7.69 -6.01 -3.54
CA VAL A 236 6.50 -5.16 -3.31
C VAL A 236 6.18 -4.36 -4.57
N GLY A 237 7.19 -3.75 -5.20
CA GLY A 237 7.05 -3.02 -6.47
C GLY A 237 6.61 -3.92 -7.62
N ALA A 238 7.15 -5.15 -7.72
CA ALA A 238 6.75 -6.12 -8.73
C ALA A 238 5.29 -6.55 -8.56
N ILE A 239 4.88 -6.91 -7.34
CA ILE A 239 3.50 -7.32 -7.04
C ILE A 239 2.55 -6.15 -7.27
N GLY A 240 2.82 -4.98 -6.72
CA GLY A 240 1.97 -3.80 -6.89
C GLY A 240 1.85 -3.37 -8.35
N GLY A 241 2.97 -3.31 -9.09
CA GLY A 241 2.96 -3.02 -10.52
C GLY A 241 2.19 -4.05 -11.35
N ALA A 242 2.37 -5.34 -11.05
CA ALA A 242 1.63 -6.41 -11.72
C ALA A 242 0.12 -6.32 -11.44
N VAL A 243 -0.29 -6.04 -10.20
CA VAL A 243 -1.70 -5.86 -9.85
C VAL A 243 -2.27 -4.60 -10.52
N CYS A 244 -1.53 -3.49 -10.62
CA CYS A 244 -1.98 -2.32 -11.36
C CYS A 244 -2.23 -2.63 -12.85
N ILE A 245 -1.33 -3.38 -13.50
CA ILE A 245 -1.51 -3.82 -14.89
C ILE A 245 -2.73 -4.76 -15.00
N LEU A 246 -2.82 -5.73 -14.08
CA LEU A 246 -3.94 -6.67 -14.03
C LEU A 246 -5.26 -5.94 -13.82
N SER A 247 -5.31 -4.89 -13.00
CA SER A 247 -6.50 -4.05 -12.80
C SER A 247 -6.99 -3.40 -14.08
N ILE A 248 -6.07 -2.88 -14.90
CA ILE A 248 -6.42 -2.29 -16.20
C ILE A 248 -6.95 -3.37 -17.14
N VAL A 249 -6.28 -4.52 -17.22
CA VAL A 249 -6.73 -5.65 -18.04
C VAL A 249 -8.09 -6.18 -17.57
N TRP A 250 -8.30 -6.29 -16.25
CA TRP A 250 -9.54 -6.74 -15.65
C TRP A 250 -10.69 -5.77 -15.89
N ALA A 251 -10.45 -4.46 -15.78
CA ALA A 251 -11.43 -3.44 -16.09
C ALA A 251 -11.96 -3.58 -17.54
N LEU A 252 -11.07 -3.88 -18.49
CA LEU A 252 -11.38 -3.99 -19.91
C LEU A 252 -11.97 -5.34 -20.33
N PHE A 253 -11.46 -6.45 -19.77
CA PHE A 253 -11.77 -7.81 -20.23
C PHE A 253 -12.29 -8.75 -19.15
N GLY A 254 -12.18 -8.35 -17.88
CA GLY A 254 -12.67 -9.13 -16.75
C GLY A 254 -14.16 -9.43 -16.86
N ARG A 255 -14.54 -10.61 -16.34
CA ARG A 255 -15.91 -11.14 -16.27
C ARG A 255 -16.70 -11.04 -17.57
N ALA A 256 -16.08 -11.47 -18.67
CA ALA A 256 -16.72 -11.53 -19.98
C ALA A 256 -17.96 -12.46 -19.98
N ASP A 257 -18.00 -13.42 -19.07
CA ASP A 257 -19.09 -14.38 -18.84
C ASP A 257 -20.33 -13.76 -18.19
N ALA A 258 -20.20 -12.61 -17.52
CA ALA A 258 -21.27 -11.98 -16.75
C ALA A 258 -22.06 -10.89 -17.52
N GLY A 259 -21.80 -10.69 -18.81
CA GLY A 259 -22.62 -9.85 -19.68
C GLY A 259 -22.52 -8.33 -19.46
N PHE A 260 -21.42 -7.83 -18.88
CA PHE A 260 -21.19 -6.40 -18.59
C PHE A 260 -20.96 -5.48 -19.82
N GLY A 261 -21.33 -5.92 -21.02
CA GLY A 261 -21.14 -5.14 -22.25
C GLY A 261 -19.68 -5.04 -22.72
N GLY A 262 -19.51 -4.32 -23.83
CA GLY A 262 -18.23 -4.05 -24.45
C GLY A 262 -17.52 -2.84 -23.83
N PHE A 263 -16.52 -2.33 -24.55
CA PHE A 263 -15.70 -1.21 -24.06
C PHE A 263 -16.52 0.07 -23.80
N ALA A 264 -17.47 0.39 -24.68
CA ALA A 264 -18.25 1.62 -24.59
C ALA A 264 -19.17 1.62 -23.36
N GLU A 265 -19.89 0.52 -23.12
CA GLU A 265 -20.78 0.36 -21.98
C GLU A 265 -20.01 0.39 -20.66
N ARG A 266 -18.84 -0.27 -20.62
CA ARG A 266 -17.96 -0.25 -19.45
C ARG A 266 -17.45 1.16 -19.16
N TRP A 267 -17.06 1.92 -20.18
CA TRP A 267 -16.62 3.29 -20.01
C TRP A 267 -17.73 4.21 -19.50
N GLN A 268 -18.95 4.07 -20.04
CA GLN A 268 -20.13 4.79 -19.56
C GLN A 268 -20.44 4.46 -18.10
N TYR A 269 -20.36 3.18 -17.72
CA TYR A 269 -20.48 2.77 -16.33
C TYR A 269 -19.42 3.43 -15.45
N ALA A 270 -18.15 3.42 -15.87
CA ALA A 270 -17.06 4.02 -15.08
C ALA A 270 -17.27 5.53 -14.85
N GLN A 271 -17.70 6.25 -15.89
CA GLN A 271 -18.06 7.67 -15.75
C GLN A 271 -19.21 7.85 -14.77
N SER A 272 -20.30 7.10 -14.93
CA SER A 272 -21.43 7.16 -14.00
C SER A 272 -20.98 6.85 -12.57
N TYR A 273 -20.25 5.77 -12.38
CA TYR A 273 -19.78 5.28 -11.09
C TYR A 273 -18.98 6.36 -10.33
N VAL A 274 -18.03 7.02 -11.00
CA VAL A 274 -17.22 8.09 -10.39
C VAL A 274 -18.05 9.32 -10.00
N PHE A 275 -19.12 9.64 -10.74
CA PHE A 275 -19.94 10.82 -10.47
C PHE A 275 -21.22 10.55 -9.66
N THR A 276 -21.54 9.29 -9.38
CA THR A 276 -22.69 8.90 -8.55
C THR A 276 -22.27 8.30 -7.22
N GLU A 277 -21.16 7.56 -7.16
CA GLU A 277 -20.70 6.87 -5.95
C GLU A 277 -19.54 7.59 -5.27
N ARG A 278 -19.69 7.83 -3.96
CA ARG A 278 -18.68 8.53 -3.16
C ARG A 278 -17.37 7.77 -3.08
N LEU A 279 -17.45 6.44 -2.99
CA LEU A 279 -16.30 5.56 -2.94
C LEU A 279 -15.42 5.70 -4.20
N ALA A 280 -16.06 5.63 -5.38
CA ALA A 280 -15.38 5.79 -6.66
C ALA A 280 -14.80 7.19 -6.84
N TYR A 281 -15.54 8.20 -6.41
CA TYR A 281 -15.10 9.58 -6.41
C TYR A 281 -13.88 9.80 -5.49
N ALA A 282 -13.83 9.16 -4.32
CA ALA A 282 -12.67 9.20 -3.43
C ALA A 282 -11.43 8.54 -4.08
N PHE A 283 -11.59 7.40 -4.76
CA PHE A 283 -10.50 6.76 -5.51
C PHE A 283 -9.95 7.63 -6.64
N LEU A 284 -10.78 8.44 -7.30
CA LEU A 284 -10.30 9.42 -8.27
C LEU A 284 -9.35 10.43 -7.60
N TRP A 285 -9.72 10.94 -6.42
CA TRP A 285 -8.84 11.84 -5.66
C TRP A 285 -7.57 11.15 -5.19
N ASP A 286 -7.61 9.86 -4.83
CA ASP A 286 -6.41 9.10 -4.50
C ASP A 286 -5.44 9.07 -5.68
N ILE A 287 -5.92 8.77 -6.88
CA ILE A 287 -5.08 8.75 -8.09
C ILE A 287 -4.42 10.11 -8.32
N LEU A 288 -5.17 11.20 -8.15
CA LEU A 288 -4.64 12.56 -8.30
C LEU A 288 -3.59 12.89 -7.24
N LEU A 289 -3.89 12.64 -5.96
CA LEU A 289 -2.97 12.91 -4.85
C LEU A 289 -1.72 12.06 -4.96
N TYR A 290 -1.85 10.79 -5.32
CA TYR A 290 -0.71 9.89 -5.53
C TYR A 290 0.16 10.34 -6.69
N SER A 291 -0.45 10.83 -7.78
CA SER A 291 0.30 11.37 -8.91
C SER A 291 1.11 12.63 -8.55
N ILE A 292 0.66 13.40 -7.55
CA ILE A 292 1.36 14.60 -7.06
C ILE A 292 2.42 14.23 -6.01
N PHE A 293 2.07 13.41 -5.03
CA PHE A 293 2.94 13.09 -3.90
C PHE A 293 4.02 12.05 -4.24
N GLN A 294 3.76 11.15 -5.19
CA GLN A 294 4.76 10.18 -5.67
C GLN A 294 6.05 10.88 -6.14
N PRO A 295 6.04 11.78 -7.15
CA PRO A 295 7.26 12.42 -7.62
C PRO A 295 7.92 13.30 -6.55
N TRP A 296 7.13 13.94 -5.68
CA TRP A 296 7.67 14.74 -4.58
C TRP A 296 8.45 13.86 -3.60
N LEU A 297 7.84 12.78 -3.11
CA LEU A 297 8.48 11.86 -2.17
C LEU A 297 9.69 11.14 -2.79
N ILE A 298 9.61 10.72 -4.07
CA ILE A 298 10.77 10.13 -4.76
C ILE A 298 11.89 11.16 -4.89
N GLY A 299 11.56 12.42 -5.20
CA GLY A 299 12.54 13.48 -5.36
C GLY A 299 13.34 13.79 -4.11
N ASP A 300 12.66 13.88 -2.97
CA ASP A 300 13.32 14.10 -1.68
C ASP A 300 14.20 12.90 -1.26
N ASN A 301 13.90 11.71 -1.78
CA ASN A 301 14.55 10.45 -1.42
C ASN A 301 15.43 9.88 -2.53
N ILE A 302 15.79 10.70 -3.51
CA ILE A 302 16.59 10.26 -4.66
C ILE A 302 17.99 9.77 -4.24
N GLN A 303 18.46 10.20 -3.07
CA GLN A 303 19.74 9.79 -2.47
C GLN A 303 19.75 8.31 -2.05
N ASN A 304 18.58 7.70 -1.84
CA ASN A 304 18.45 6.28 -1.48
C ASN A 304 18.45 5.34 -2.71
N VAL A 305 18.55 5.92 -3.91
CA VAL A 305 18.57 5.18 -5.18
C VAL A 305 20.02 4.97 -5.58
N LYS A 306 20.31 3.82 -6.21
CA LYS A 306 21.64 3.53 -6.77
C LYS A 306 22.10 4.66 -7.70
N THR A 307 23.38 5.01 -7.60
CA THR A 307 23.98 6.15 -8.31
C THR A 307 23.87 6.05 -9.85
N ASP A 308 23.87 4.83 -10.38
CA ASP A 308 23.72 4.54 -11.81
C ASP A 308 22.27 4.73 -12.33
N ALA A 309 21.27 4.65 -11.44
CA ALA A 309 19.85 4.76 -11.77
C ALA A 309 19.22 6.11 -11.39
N THR A 310 19.96 6.99 -10.71
CA THR A 310 19.47 8.29 -10.21
C THR A 310 18.85 9.15 -11.30
N GLU A 311 19.52 9.31 -12.45
CA GLU A 311 19.03 10.15 -13.55
C GLU A 311 17.74 9.59 -14.16
N PHE A 312 17.70 8.27 -14.37
CA PHE A 312 16.52 7.57 -14.87
C PHE A 312 15.32 7.73 -13.94
N VAL A 313 15.49 7.47 -12.64
CA VAL A 313 14.41 7.61 -11.65
C VAL A 313 13.94 9.06 -11.55
N ASN A 314 14.84 10.05 -11.67
CA ASN A 314 14.47 11.47 -11.61
C ASN A 314 13.54 11.91 -12.76
N VAL A 315 13.66 11.28 -13.93
CA VAL A 315 12.75 11.50 -15.06
C VAL A 315 11.45 10.71 -14.88
N VAL A 316 11.55 9.42 -14.54
CA VAL A 316 10.40 8.50 -14.52
C VAL A 316 9.51 8.71 -13.29
N ARG A 317 9.97 9.37 -12.21
CA ARG A 317 9.19 9.63 -10.99
C ARG A 317 7.84 10.32 -11.23
N PHE A 318 7.72 11.10 -12.30
CA PHE A 318 6.49 11.82 -12.68
C PHE A 318 5.46 10.95 -13.40
N VAL A 319 5.84 9.74 -13.82
CA VAL A 319 4.90 8.81 -14.46
C VAL A 319 4.14 8.05 -13.36
N PRO A 320 2.81 8.20 -13.25
CA PRO A 320 1.97 7.47 -12.30
C PRO A 320 2.27 5.98 -12.28
N VAL A 321 2.42 5.39 -11.09
CA VAL A 321 2.76 3.97 -10.86
C VAL A 321 4.16 3.57 -11.35
N VAL A 322 4.51 3.86 -12.61
CA VAL A 322 5.78 3.46 -13.22
C VAL A 322 6.97 4.09 -12.51
N GLY A 323 6.88 5.37 -12.15
CA GLY A 323 7.89 6.07 -11.35
C GLY A 323 8.15 5.41 -10.01
N LEU A 324 7.08 4.98 -9.34
CA LEU A 324 7.18 4.30 -8.06
C LEU A 324 7.78 2.89 -8.21
N VAL A 325 7.33 2.12 -9.19
CA VAL A 325 7.92 0.80 -9.49
C VAL A 325 9.42 0.96 -9.80
N ALA A 326 9.80 1.90 -10.66
CA ALA A 326 11.19 2.17 -10.99
C ALA A 326 12.02 2.53 -9.74
N TYR A 327 11.50 3.42 -8.88
CA TYR A 327 12.13 3.77 -7.62
C TYR A 327 12.36 2.54 -6.74
N LEU A 328 11.34 1.70 -6.53
CA LEU A 328 11.44 0.50 -5.68
C LEU A 328 12.42 -0.54 -6.22
N PHE A 329 12.57 -0.66 -7.55
CA PHE A 329 13.57 -1.54 -8.16
C PHE A 329 15.00 -1.01 -8.02
N CYS A 330 15.16 0.31 -7.99
CA CYS A 330 16.44 1.01 -7.98
C CYS A 330 16.88 1.45 -6.58
N LEU A 331 16.10 1.15 -5.53
CA LEU A 331 16.51 1.35 -4.14
C LEU A 331 17.84 0.64 -3.86
N GLU A 332 18.74 1.35 -3.20
CA GLU A 332 19.98 0.79 -2.69
C GLU A 332 19.65 -0.16 -1.54
N LYS A 333 20.28 -1.35 -1.54
CA LYS A 333 20.06 -2.34 -0.48
C LYS A 333 20.91 -1.93 0.70
N GLU A 334 20.27 -1.69 1.85
CA GLU A 334 20.99 -1.64 3.11
C GLU A 334 21.45 -3.06 3.46
N ASP A 335 22.77 -3.27 3.44
CA ASP A 335 23.43 -4.54 3.76
C ASP A 335 23.18 -5.01 5.20
#